data_AF-A0A3R8KZB8-F1
#
_entry.id   AF-A0A3R8KZB8-F1
#
_cell.length_a   1.000
_cell.length_b   1.000
_cell.length_c   1.000
_cell.angle_alpha   90.00
_cell.angle_beta   90.00
_cell.angle_gamma   90.00
#
_symmetry.space_group_name_H-M   'P 1'
#
loop_
_entity.id
_entity.type
_entity.pdbx_description
1 polymer ?
#
loop_
_entity_poly.entity_id
_entity_poly.type
_entity_poly.pdbx_seq_one_letter_code
_entity_poly.pdbx_strand_id
1 'polypeptide(L)'
;MGYCMEMKGSKFFVPAEHTGLIFAMTKGQPYDFQLDSDGNISELEFTGEKLGSDFELFQSIAPYVQDGSYIWMLGEDGSQWRWVFQSGICKEVKAKVEWPDE
;
A
#
# COMPACT_ATOMS: atom_id res chain seq x y z
N MET A 1 -7.35 2.54 19.64
CA MET A 1 -8.45 1.73 19.09
C MET A 1 -8.15 1.63 17.61
N GLY A 2 -7.58 0.51 17.15
CA GLY A 2 -7.24 0.37 15.72
C GLY A 2 -8.45 -0.16 14.98
N TYR A 3 -8.71 0.40 13.81
CA TYR A 3 -9.78 -0.02 12.91
C TYR A 3 -9.34 -1.30 12.20
N CYS A 4 -10.21 -2.30 12.15
CA CYS A 4 -9.98 -3.47 11.30
C CYS A 4 -10.12 -3.03 9.83
N MET A 5 -9.27 -3.57 8.96
CA MET A 5 -9.23 -3.13 7.57
C MET A 5 -8.92 -4.30 6.66
N GLU A 6 -9.60 -4.31 5.51
CA GLU A 6 -9.39 -5.30 4.48
C GLU A 6 -8.68 -4.64 3.30
N MET A 7 -7.59 -5.25 2.84
CA MET A 7 -6.98 -4.88 1.58
C MET A 7 -7.83 -5.43 0.44
N LYS A 8 -8.36 -4.54 -0.41
CA LYS A 8 -9.20 -4.91 -1.56
C LYS A 8 -8.39 -5.18 -2.83
N GLY A 9 -7.15 -4.68 -2.88
CA GLY A 9 -6.20 -4.97 -3.95
C GLY A 9 -5.09 -3.94 -4.04
N SER A 10 -4.14 -4.20 -4.93
CA SER A 10 -3.02 -3.30 -5.20
C SER A 10 -2.58 -3.38 -6.66
N LYS A 11 -1.83 -2.37 -7.06
CA LYS A 11 -0.87 -2.45 -8.15
C LYS A 11 0.43 -1.92 -7.55
N PHE A 12 1.42 -2.76 -7.33
CA PHE A 12 2.62 -2.34 -6.61
C PHE A 12 3.86 -2.85 -7.32
N PHE A 13 4.80 -1.98 -7.63
CA PHE A 13 6.04 -2.38 -8.27
C PHE A 13 7.24 -1.62 -7.70
N VAL A 14 8.31 -2.36 -7.40
CA VAL A 14 9.62 -1.82 -7.03
C VAL A 14 10.69 -2.59 -7.81
N PRO A 15 11.58 -1.90 -8.55
CA PRO A 15 12.70 -2.54 -9.25
C PRO A 15 13.62 -3.34 -8.33
N ALA A 16 14.20 -4.43 -8.85
CA ALA A 16 15.09 -5.34 -8.13
C ALA A 16 16.34 -4.66 -7.49
N GLU A 17 16.76 -3.49 -7.97
CA GLU A 17 17.85 -2.74 -7.35
C GLU A 17 17.48 -2.12 -5.99
N HIS A 18 16.18 -2.04 -5.67
CA HIS A 18 15.68 -1.44 -4.44
C HIS A 18 15.02 -2.45 -3.48
N THR A 19 14.83 -3.72 -3.87
CA THR A 19 14.16 -4.75 -3.04
C THR A 19 14.78 -4.87 -1.66
N GLY A 20 16.11 -4.99 -1.58
CA GLY A 20 16.82 -5.11 -0.30
C GLY A 20 16.60 -3.91 0.63
N LEU A 21 16.51 -2.71 0.06
CA LEU A 21 16.19 -1.49 0.81
C LEU A 21 14.75 -1.52 1.32
N ILE A 22 13.79 -1.89 0.47
CA ILE A 22 12.38 -1.99 0.89
C ILE A 22 12.23 -2.98 2.03
N PHE A 23 12.76 -4.20 1.92
CA PHE A 23 12.70 -5.20 3.00
C PHE A 23 13.32 -4.70 4.31
N ALA A 24 14.39 -3.89 4.24
CA ALA A 24 15.00 -3.30 5.42
C ALA A 24 14.12 -2.21 6.06
N MET A 25 13.51 -1.35 5.23
CA MET A 25 12.65 -0.24 5.69
C MET A 25 11.29 -0.71 6.22
N THR A 26 10.77 -1.80 5.66
CA THR A 26 9.46 -2.37 6.04
C THR A 26 9.58 -3.48 7.08
N LYS A 27 10.79 -3.74 7.60
CA LYS A 27 11.03 -4.82 8.55
C LYS A 27 10.15 -4.69 9.80
N GLY A 28 9.40 -5.75 10.09
CA GLY A 28 8.49 -5.81 11.24
C GLY A 28 7.15 -5.10 11.03
N GLN A 29 6.90 -4.57 9.84
CA GLN A 29 5.59 -4.07 9.42
C GLN A 29 4.75 -5.23 8.87
N PRO A 30 3.41 -5.16 8.97
CA PRO A 30 2.50 -6.23 8.55
C PRO A 30 2.25 -6.22 7.04
N TYR A 31 3.31 -6.13 6.24
CA TYR A 31 3.27 -6.16 4.78
C TYR A 31 4.18 -7.24 4.26
N ASP A 32 3.60 -8.19 3.54
CA ASP A 32 4.37 -9.21 2.82
C ASP A 32 4.56 -8.77 1.37
N PHE A 33 5.77 -8.95 0.85
CA PHE A 33 6.16 -8.49 -0.49
C PHE A 33 6.60 -9.69 -1.31
N GLN A 34 5.94 -9.92 -2.45
CA GLN A 34 6.29 -11.02 -3.35
C GLN A 34 7.22 -10.54 -4.45
N LEU A 35 8.21 -11.39 -4.76
CA LEU A 35 9.17 -11.14 -5.82
C LEU A 35 8.78 -11.88 -7.09
N ASP A 36 8.96 -11.23 -8.24
CA ASP A 36 8.92 -11.90 -9.54
C ASP A 36 10.24 -12.65 -9.84
N SER A 37 10.33 -13.28 -11.01
CA SER A 37 11.53 -14.03 -11.44
C SER A 37 12.78 -13.17 -11.63
N ASP A 38 12.61 -11.86 -11.83
CA ASP A 38 13.69 -10.90 -12.02
C ASP A 38 14.10 -10.24 -10.69
N GLY A 39 13.43 -10.58 -9.59
CA GLY A 39 13.69 -10.07 -8.25
C GLY A 39 13.07 -8.70 -7.97
N ASN A 40 12.12 -8.23 -8.81
CA ASN A 40 11.33 -7.04 -8.51
C ASN A 40 10.25 -7.38 -7.49
N ILE A 41 9.88 -6.41 -6.66
CA ILE A 41 8.60 -6.53 -5.93
C ILE A 41 7.50 -6.31 -6.95
N SER A 42 6.60 -7.27 -7.09
CA SER A 42 5.46 -7.21 -8.02
C SER A 42 4.11 -7.24 -7.31
N GLU A 43 4.08 -7.68 -6.06
CA GLU A 43 2.87 -7.74 -5.25
C GLU A 43 3.16 -7.37 -3.79
N LEU A 44 2.12 -6.88 -3.12
CA LEU A 44 2.10 -6.59 -1.69
C LEU A 44 0.79 -7.12 -1.12
N GLU A 45 0.86 -7.75 0.05
CA GLU A 45 -0.31 -8.17 0.83
C GLU A 45 -0.21 -7.59 2.25
N PHE A 46 -1.33 -7.05 2.75
CA PHE A 46 -1.44 -6.64 4.15
C PHE A 46 -1.82 -7.85 5.01
N THR A 47 -0.99 -8.16 5.99
CA THR A 47 -1.15 -9.33 6.90
C THR A 47 -1.51 -8.92 8.32
N GLY A 48 -1.79 -7.62 8.55
CA GLY A 48 -2.07 -7.06 9.86
C GLY A 48 -3.56 -7.07 10.21
N GLU A 49 -3.86 -6.82 11.48
CA GLU A 49 -5.24 -6.67 11.94
C GLU A 49 -5.68 -5.19 11.99
N LYS A 50 -4.74 -4.25 12.13
CA LYS A 50 -4.97 -2.81 12.35
C LYS A 50 -3.88 -1.99 11.67
N LEU A 51 -4.21 -0.79 11.18
CA LEU A 51 -3.19 0.19 10.81
C LEU A 51 -2.39 0.65 12.04
N GLY A 52 -1.10 0.81 11.83
CA GLY A 52 -0.19 1.56 12.68
C GLY A 52 0.24 2.86 11.98
N SER A 53 1.54 2.99 11.72
CA SER A 53 2.17 4.14 11.05
C SER A 53 2.35 3.90 9.55
N ASP A 54 1.36 3.28 8.90
CA ASP A 54 1.46 2.80 7.52
C ASP A 54 1.65 3.96 6.54
N PHE A 55 1.02 5.11 6.81
CA PHE A 55 1.22 6.29 5.96
C PHE A 55 2.67 6.79 6.00
N GLU A 56 3.30 6.85 7.18
CA GLU A 56 4.70 7.24 7.31
C GLU A 56 5.64 6.21 6.66
N LEU A 57 5.34 4.93 6.83
CA LEU A 57 6.03 3.84 6.13
C LEU A 57 5.96 4.04 4.62
N PHE A 58 4.76 4.20 4.07
CA PHE A 58 4.56 4.34 2.63
C PHE A 58 5.16 5.63 2.06
N GLN A 59 5.11 6.73 2.81
CA GLN A 59 5.86 7.94 2.47
C GLN A 59 7.36 7.67 2.38
N SER A 60 7.93 6.90 3.31
CA SER A 60 9.37 6.64 3.34
C SER A 60 9.87 5.80 2.15
N ILE A 61 9.04 4.88 1.65
CA ILE A 61 9.40 4.02 0.51
C ILE A 61 8.98 4.60 -0.85
N ALA A 62 8.12 5.62 -0.86
CA ALA A 62 7.55 6.18 -2.08
C ALA A 62 8.58 6.56 -3.18
N PRO A 63 9.79 7.07 -2.87
CA PRO A 63 10.80 7.35 -3.89
C PRO A 63 11.25 6.16 -4.73
N TYR A 64 11.04 4.94 -4.24
CA TYR A 64 11.50 3.70 -4.89
C TYR A 64 10.36 2.91 -5.54
N VAL A 65 9.11 3.33 -5.32
CA VAL A 65 7.91 2.68 -5.85
C VAL A 65 7.59 3.28 -7.21
N GLN A 66 7.25 2.44 -8.18
CA GLN A 66 6.89 2.89 -9.52
C GLN A 66 5.64 3.78 -9.51
N ASP A 67 5.71 4.88 -10.25
CA ASP A 67 4.59 5.80 -10.48
C ASP A 67 3.32 5.07 -10.97
N GLY A 68 2.19 5.46 -10.38
CA GLY A 68 0.90 4.85 -10.64
C GLY A 68 0.66 3.55 -9.86
N SER A 69 1.57 3.17 -8.96
CA SER A 69 1.29 2.13 -7.97
C SER A 69 0.25 2.62 -6.96
N TYR A 70 -0.53 1.68 -6.41
CA TYR A 70 -1.47 1.95 -5.34
C TYR A 70 -1.71 0.73 -4.45
N ILE A 71 -2.20 1.00 -3.24
CA ILE A 71 -2.75 0.01 -2.30
C ILE A 71 -4.15 0.47 -1.92
N TRP A 72 -5.17 -0.38 -2.11
CA TRP A 72 -6.58 -0.06 -1.86
C TRP A 72 -7.08 -0.78 -0.61
N MET A 73 -7.62 0.00 0.32
CA MET A 73 -8.13 -0.46 1.60
C MET A 73 -9.63 -0.17 1.76
N LEU A 74 -10.30 -1.04 2.50
CA LEU A 74 -11.65 -0.85 3.04
C LEU A 74 -11.57 -0.86 4.57
N GLY A 75 -12.11 0.18 5.20
CA GLY A 75 -12.30 0.26 6.65
C GLY A 75 -13.61 -0.37 7.10
N GLU A 76 -13.69 -0.73 8.38
CA GLU A 76 -14.91 -1.25 9.03
C GLU A 76 -16.15 -0.36 8.84
N ASP A 77 -15.97 0.95 8.75
CA ASP A 77 -17.05 1.93 8.55
C ASP A 77 -17.52 2.03 7.09
N GLY A 78 -16.98 1.19 6.20
CA GLY A 78 -17.25 1.25 4.76
C GLY A 78 -16.43 2.32 4.03
N SER A 79 -15.62 3.11 4.74
CA SER A 79 -14.71 4.06 4.11
C SER A 79 -13.70 3.32 3.27
N GLN A 80 -13.40 3.86 2.09
CA GLN A 80 -12.40 3.31 1.18
C GLN A 80 -11.37 4.37 0.86
N TRP A 81 -10.11 3.97 0.75
CA TRP A 81 -9.05 4.85 0.30
C TRP A 81 -7.96 4.08 -0.43
N ARG A 82 -7.15 4.82 -1.17
CA ARG A 82 -5.92 4.33 -1.77
C ARG A 82 -4.73 5.09 -1.24
N TRP A 83 -3.66 4.37 -0.93
CA TRP A 83 -2.32 4.94 -0.92
C TRP A 83 -1.85 4.97 -2.37
N VAL A 84 -1.61 6.16 -2.92
CA VAL A 84 -1.22 6.35 -4.33
C VAL A 84 0.21 6.88 -4.39
N PHE A 85 1.04 6.19 -5.17
CA PHE A 85 2.45 6.51 -5.37
C PHE A 85 2.63 7.23 -6.71
N GLN A 86 3.14 8.45 -6.66
CA GLN A 86 3.32 9.27 -7.84
C GLN A 86 4.41 10.31 -7.59
N SER A 87 5.41 10.39 -8.47
CA SER A 87 6.49 11.37 -8.40
C SER A 87 7.27 11.29 -7.07
N GLY A 88 7.53 10.06 -6.62
CA GLY A 88 8.29 9.77 -5.40
C GLY A 88 7.61 10.14 -4.09
N ILE A 89 6.30 10.43 -4.11
CA ILE A 89 5.50 10.72 -2.91
C ILE A 89 4.31 9.76 -2.80
N CYS A 90 3.90 9.48 -1.56
CA CYS A 90 2.68 8.72 -1.28
C CYS A 90 1.58 9.67 -0.78
N LYS A 91 0.36 9.51 -1.31
CA LYS A 91 -0.81 10.26 -0.86
C LYS A 91 -1.95 9.31 -0.47
N GLU A 92 -2.67 9.66 0.59
CA GLU A 92 -3.98 9.08 0.86
C GLU A 92 -5.02 9.73 -0.06
N VAL A 93 -5.78 8.90 -0.77
CA VAL A 93 -6.89 9.33 -1.61
C VAL A 93 -8.14 8.59 -1.18
N LYS A 94 -9.06 9.27 -0.50
CA LYS A 94 -10.35 8.72 -0.07
C LYS A 94 -11.30 8.59 -1.26
N ALA A 95 -12.01 7.47 -1.34
CA ALA A 95 -13.06 7.27 -2.32
C ALA A 95 -14.30 8.09 -1.94
N LYS A 96 -15.02 8.56 -2.97
CA LYS A 96 -16.37 9.08 -2.83
C LYS A 96 -17.32 8.00 -3.34
N VAL A 97 -18.17 7.46 -2.47
CA VAL A 97 -19.18 6.47 -2.82
C VAL A 97 -20.52 7.19 -2.95
N GLU A 98 -21.14 7.07 -4.12
CA GLU A 98 -22.47 7.64 -4.40
C GLU A 98 -23.37 6.51 -4.88
N TRP A 99 -24.53 6.37 -4.24
CA TRP A 99 -25.57 5.43 -4.68
C TRP A 99 -26.56 6.21 -5.54
N PRO A 100 -26.99 5.65 -6.68
CA PRO A 100 -28.07 6.25 -7.45
C PRO A 100 -29.35 6.30 -6.59
N ASP A 101 -30.15 7.34 -6.76
CA ASP A 101 -31.51 7.38 -6.23
C ASP A 101 -32.33 6.23 -6.87
N GLU A 102 -33.25 5.64 -6.08
CA GLU A 102 -34.11 4.52 -6.50
C GLU A 102 -35.05 4.89 -7.68
#